data_AF-A0A699QJG2-F1
#
_entry.id   AF-A0A699QJG2-F1
#
_cell.length_a   1.000
_cell.length_b   1.000
_cell.length_c   1.000
_cell.angle_alpha   90.00
_cell.angle_beta   90.00
_cell.angle_gamma   90.00
#
_symmetry.space_group_name_H-M   'P 1'
#
loop_
_entity.id
_entity.type
_entity.pdbx_description
1 polymer ?
#
loop_
_entity_poly.entity_id
_entity_poly.type
_entity_poly.pdbx_seq_one_letter_code
_entity_poly.pdbx_strand_id
1 'polypeptide(L)'
;TFTGKLTTLVNKAASLGHTFEDPTLVRKLLNAVPKKVLQIIASIEQYSDLDKISVEEAIERLKTFEERIKVKRGRAFEDQDKLLFAKHNDNGRRDHYDNQE
;
A
#
# COMPACT_ATOMS: atom_id res chain seq x y z
N THR A 1 3.51 1.01 -10.38
CA THR A 1 3.08 1.56 -9.08
C THR A 1 3.22 3.07 -9.11
N PHE A 2 2.69 3.81 -8.14
CA PHE A 2 2.89 5.27 -8.11
C PHE A 2 4.39 5.58 -7.93
N THR A 3 5.04 4.86 -7.01
CA THR A 3 6.49 4.92 -6.78
C THR A 3 7.31 4.64 -8.04
N GLY A 4 6.93 3.66 -8.88
CA GLY A 4 7.67 3.38 -10.12
C GLY A 4 7.61 4.53 -11.15
N LYS A 5 6.48 5.25 -11.23
CA LYS A 5 6.38 6.46 -12.06
C LYS A 5 7.25 7.59 -11.50
N LEU A 6 7.31 7.69 -10.17
CA LEU A 6 8.09 8.68 -9.44
C LEU A 6 9.60 8.46 -9.63
N THR A 7 10.09 7.22 -9.47
CA THR A 7 11.48 6.85 -9.74
C THR A 7 11.87 7.15 -11.19
N THR A 8 10.98 6.87 -12.14
CA THR A 8 11.22 7.19 -13.56
C THR A 8 11.38 8.69 -13.79
N LEU A 9 10.56 9.52 -13.12
CA LEU A 9 10.64 10.97 -13.19
C LEU A 9 11.97 11.49 -12.60
N VAL A 10 12.32 11.01 -11.41
CA VAL A 10 13.57 11.39 -10.73
C VAL A 10 14.78 11.03 -11.59
N ASN A 11 14.83 9.81 -12.12
CA ASN A 11 15.92 9.36 -12.99
C ASN A 11 16.03 10.21 -14.28
N LYS A 12 14.90 10.59 -14.88
CA LYS A 12 14.89 11.47 -16.06
C LYS A 12 15.42 12.85 -15.73
N ALA A 13 14.98 13.45 -14.63
CA ALA A 13 15.47 14.76 -14.21
C ALA A 13 16.97 14.71 -13.85
N ALA A 14 17.44 13.65 -13.19
CA ALA A 14 18.87 13.41 -12.96
C ALA A 14 19.67 13.30 -14.27
N SER A 15 19.13 12.62 -15.29
CA SER A 15 19.78 12.53 -16.61
C SER A 15 19.87 13.88 -17.34
N LEU A 16 19.07 14.87 -16.93
CA LEU A 16 19.09 16.23 -17.44
C LEU A 16 19.94 17.17 -16.55
N GLY A 17 20.63 16.64 -15.54
CA GLY A 17 21.47 17.43 -14.62
C GLY A 17 20.71 18.08 -13.46
N HIS A 18 19.45 17.72 -13.24
CA HIS A 18 18.69 18.18 -12.08
C HIS A 18 18.85 17.21 -10.90
N THR A 19 19.31 17.72 -9.76
CA THR A 19 19.39 16.96 -8.50
C THR A 19 18.20 17.28 -7.60
N PHE A 20 17.78 16.30 -6.80
CA PHE A 20 16.63 16.41 -5.89
C PHE A 20 17.08 16.54 -4.42
N GLU A 21 18.08 17.37 -4.17
CA GLU A 21 18.65 17.58 -2.83
C GLU A 21 17.86 18.61 -1.99
N ASP A 22 16.92 19.33 -2.61
CA ASP A 22 16.11 20.34 -1.94
C ASP A 22 14.96 19.71 -1.14
N PRO A 23 14.88 19.93 0.20
CA PRO A 23 13.75 19.54 1.04
C PRO A 23 12.38 20.00 0.52
N THR A 24 12.34 21.11 -0.23
CA THR A 24 11.13 21.62 -0.88
C THR A 24 10.60 20.67 -1.95
N LEU A 25 11.50 19.93 -2.63
CA LEU A 25 11.11 18.93 -3.62
C LEU A 25 10.53 17.69 -2.96
N VAL A 26 11.07 17.24 -1.82
CA VAL A 26 10.48 16.16 -1.01
C VAL A 26 9.05 16.51 -0.60
N ARG A 27 8.81 17.74 -0.12
CA ARG A 27 7.45 18.20 0.21
C ARG A 27 6.52 18.24 -0.99
N LYS A 28 6.98 18.74 -2.14
CA LYS A 28 6.19 18.72 -3.39
C LYS A 28 5.87 17.30 -3.85
N LEU A 29 6.82 16.38 -3.71
CA LEU A 29 6.68 14.97 -4.03
C LEU A 29 5.63 14.29 -3.16
N LEU A 30 5.68 14.50 -1.84
CA LEU A 30 4.70 14.01 -0.87
C LEU A 30 3.30 14.60 -1.11
N ASN A 31 3.23 15.88 -1.50
CA ASN A 31 1.97 16.54 -1.87
C ASN A 31 1.38 16.05 -3.20
N ALA A 32 2.21 15.56 -4.13
CA ALA A 32 1.76 15.02 -5.42
C ALA A 32 1.19 13.58 -5.32
N VAL A 33 1.24 12.97 -4.13
CA VAL A 33 0.78 11.61 -3.91
C VAL A 33 -0.76 11.55 -3.92
N PRO A 34 -1.39 10.57 -4.62
CA PRO A 34 -2.84 10.45 -4.66
C PRO A 34 -3.46 10.35 -3.26
N LYS A 35 -4.66 10.91 -3.05
CA LYS A 35 -5.39 10.84 -1.77
C LYS A 35 -5.57 9.42 -1.20
N LYS A 36 -5.52 8.39 -2.05
CA LYS A 36 -5.59 6.98 -1.64
C LYS A 36 -4.40 6.51 -0.80
N VAL A 37 -3.32 7.30 -0.76
CA VAL A 37 -2.10 7.02 0.00
C VAL A 37 -1.87 8.05 1.12
N LEU A 38 -2.86 8.92 1.43
CA LEU A 38 -2.70 10.04 2.37
C LEU A 38 -2.28 9.60 3.80
N GLN A 39 -2.72 8.42 4.25
CA GLN A 39 -2.36 7.89 5.58
C GLN A 39 -0.85 7.64 5.74
N ILE A 40 -0.14 7.25 4.68
CA ILE A 40 1.32 7.07 4.77
C ILE A 40 2.03 8.42 4.77
N ILE A 41 1.51 9.40 4.03
CA ILE A 41 2.07 10.77 4.02
C ILE A 41 1.99 11.36 5.41
N ALA A 42 0.81 11.33 6.06
CA ALA A 42 0.64 11.82 7.42
C ALA A 42 1.60 11.11 8.41
N SER A 43 1.82 9.80 8.24
CA SER A 43 2.79 9.06 9.06
C SER A 43 4.24 9.49 8.77
N ILE A 44 4.61 9.68 7.50
CA ILE A 44 5.95 10.14 7.12
C ILE A 44 6.19 11.56 7.67
N GLU A 45 5.22 12.47 7.53
CA GLU A 45 5.30 13.83 8.06
C GLU A 45 5.39 13.87 9.59
N GLN A 46 4.64 13.01 10.28
CA GLN A 46 4.62 12.99 11.74
C GLN A 46 5.89 12.40 12.37
N TYR A 47 6.55 11.45 11.69
CA TYR A 47 7.70 10.72 12.23
C TYR A 47 9.02 11.00 11.51
N SER A 48 9.05 11.89 10.52
CA SER A 48 10.28 12.22 9.77
C SER A 48 10.55 13.71 9.78
N ASP A 49 11.81 14.07 10.02
CA ASP A 49 12.30 15.41 9.75
C ASP A 49 12.48 15.57 8.24
N LEU A 50 11.47 16.14 7.57
CA LEU A 50 11.42 16.31 6.11
C LEU A 50 12.58 17.16 5.56
N ASP A 51 13.27 17.92 6.42
CA ASP A 51 14.44 18.71 6.03
C ASP A 51 15.73 17.87 5.94
N LYS A 52 15.69 16.63 6.41
CA LYS A 52 16.83 15.72 6.44
C LYS A 52 16.69 14.48 5.56
N ILE A 53 15.49 14.20 5.02
CA ILE A 53 15.27 13.00 4.21
C ILE A 53 15.62 13.28 2.75
N SER A 54 16.26 12.31 2.09
CA SER A 54 16.47 12.39 0.64
C SER A 54 15.21 11.95 -0.12
N VAL A 55 15.11 12.35 -1.40
CA VAL A 55 14.02 11.91 -2.27
C VAL A 55 14.06 10.39 -2.49
N GLU A 56 15.24 9.76 -2.58
CA GLU A 56 15.33 8.30 -2.67
C GLU A 56 14.72 7.61 -1.45
N GLU A 57 15.05 8.08 -0.25
CA GLU A 57 14.51 7.50 0.99
C GLU A 57 13.00 7.71 1.11
N ALA A 58 12.48 8.86 0.68
CA ALA A 58 11.04 9.10 0.60
C ALA A 58 10.34 8.10 -0.36
N ILE A 59 10.94 7.85 -1.53
CA ILE A 59 10.43 6.91 -2.53
C ILE A 59 10.44 5.47 -1.98
N GLU A 60 11.50 5.08 -1.28
CA GLU A 60 11.65 3.74 -0.73
C GLU A 60 10.60 3.46 0.36
N ARG A 61 10.38 4.41 1.27
CA ARG A 61 9.32 4.31 2.29
C ARG A 61 7.93 4.22 1.68
N LEU A 62 7.64 5.00 0.63
CA LEU A 62 6.40 4.90 -0.13
C LEU A 62 6.23 3.52 -0.78
N LYS A 63 7.31 2.92 -1.29
CA LYS A 63 7.31 1.59 -1.92
C LYS A 63 6.96 0.50 -0.91
N THR A 64 7.61 0.50 0.26
CA THR A 64 7.30 -0.45 1.34
C THR A 64 5.83 -0.37 1.76
N PHE A 65 5.25 0.83 1.80
CA PHE A 65 3.83 0.99 2.11
C PHE A 65 2.91 0.45 1.01
N GLU A 66 3.17 0.76 -0.26
CA GLU A 66 2.40 0.22 -1.39
C GLU A 66 2.41 -1.32 -1.39
N GLU A 67 3.56 -1.93 -1.09
CA GLU A 67 3.70 -3.39 -0.96
C GLU A 67 2.87 -3.94 0.20
N ARG A 68 2.96 -3.36 1.40
CA ARG A 68 2.16 -3.79 2.57
C ARG A 68 0.66 -3.66 2.34
N ILE A 69 0.19 -2.60 1.68
CA ILE A 69 -1.23 -2.43 1.35
C ILE A 69 -1.70 -3.46 0.32
N LYS A 70 -0.87 -3.76 -0.70
CA LYS A 70 -1.19 -4.82 -1.67
C LYS A 70 -1.31 -6.18 -1.00
N VAL A 71 -0.39 -6.53 -0.09
CA VAL A 71 -0.46 -7.80 0.68
C VAL A 71 -1.72 -7.86 1.52
N LYS A 72 -2.08 -6.78 2.23
CA LYS A 72 -3.33 -6.72 3.01
C LYS A 72 -4.58 -6.87 2.15
N ARG A 73 -4.62 -6.26 0.96
CA ARG A 73 -5.73 -6.47 0.01
C ARG A 73 -5.79 -7.91 -0.48
N GLY A 74 -4.66 -8.49 -0.90
CA GLY A 74 -4.60 -9.89 -1.36
C GLY A 74 -5.13 -10.87 -0.30
N ARG A 75 -4.68 -10.74 0.95
CA ARG A 75 -5.18 -11.55 2.06
C ARG A 75 -6.66 -11.32 2.36
N ALA A 76 -7.15 -10.08 2.30
CA ALA A 76 -8.57 -9.79 2.52
C ALA A 76 -9.48 -10.43 1.46
N PHE A 77 -9.03 -10.54 0.21
CA PHE A 77 -9.75 -11.26 -0.84
C PHE A 77 -9.69 -12.79 -0.63
N GLU A 78 -8.52 -13.35 -0.30
CA GLU A 78 -8.39 -14.78 0.02
C GLU A 78 -9.23 -15.20 1.24
N ASP A 79 -9.26 -14.39 2.30
CA ASP A 79 -10.06 -14.66 3.50
C ASP A 79 -11.56 -14.56 3.23
N GLN A 80 -12.00 -13.65 2.34
CA GLN A 80 -13.39 -13.55 1.91
C GLN A 80 -13.80 -14.74 1.02
N ASP A 81 -12.98 -15.11 0.03
CA ASP A 81 -13.26 -16.27 -0.82
C ASP A 81 -13.30 -17.55 0.01
N LYS A 82 -12.36 -17.73 0.95
CA LYS A 82 -12.34 -18.88 1.86
C LYS A 82 -13.59 -18.94 2.75
N LEU A 83 -14.13 -17.78 3.18
CA LEU A 83 -15.38 -17.70 3.92
C LEU A 83 -16.60 -18.07 3.05
N LEU A 84 -16.61 -17.70 1.77
CA LEU A 84 -17.63 -18.11 0.81
C LEU A 84 -17.61 -19.62 0.57
N PHE A 85 -16.42 -20.23 0.48
CA PHE A 85 -16.29 -21.69 0.35
C PHE A 85 -16.71 -22.45 1.62
N ALA A 86 -16.39 -21.93 2.81
CA ALA A 86 -16.79 -22.56 4.07
C ALA A 86 -18.32 -22.62 4.24
N LYS A 87 -19.05 -21.57 3.81
CA LYS A 87 -20.52 -21.54 3.85
C LYS A 87 -21.19 -22.55 2.92
N HIS A 88 -20.54 -22.96 1.83
CA HIS A 88 -21.10 -23.96 0.92
C HIS A 88 -21.02 -25.40 1.49
N ASN A 89 -20.16 -25.64 2.47
CA ASN A 89 -19.95 -26.97 3.04
C ASN A 89 -20.83 -27.27 4.27
N ASP A 90 -21.47 -26.25 4.87
CA ASP A 90 -22.32 -26.40 6.07
C ASP A 90 -23.79 -26.76 5.76
N ASN A 91 -24.18 -26.75 4.48
CA ASN A 91 -25.56 -27.06 4.04
C ASN A 91 -25.79 -28.55 3.71
N GLY A 92 -24.81 -29.43 3.94
CA GLY A 92 -24.89 -30.86 3.58
C GLY A 92 -24.99 -31.85 4.74
N ARG A 93 -25.12 -31.40 6.00
CA ARG A 93 -25.10 -32.30 7.17
C ARG A 93 -26.14 -31.91 8.23
N ARG A 94 -27.42 -31.86 7.84
CA ARG A 94 -28.54 -31.89 8.81
C ARG A 94 -29.68 -32.68 8.19
N ASP A 95 -29.49 -34.00 8.09
CA ASP A 95 -30.59 -34.92 7.86
C ASP A 95 -30.49 -36.09 8.83
N HIS A 96 -31.62 -36.29 9.52
CA HIS A 96 -32.06 -37.47 10.25
C HIS A 96 -31.34 -37.88 11.54
N TYR A 97 -31.83 -37.31 12.65
CA TYR A 97 -32.19 -38.11 13.82
C TYR A 97 -33.56 -37.66 14.32
N ASP A 98 -34.60 -38.42 14.01
CA ASP A 98 -35.79 -38.43 14.85
C ASP A 98 -36.56 -39.77 14.70
N ASN A 99 -36.79 -40.41 15.85
CA ASN A 99 -37.71 -41.49 16.22
C ASN A 99 -37.82 -42.75 15.32
N GLN A 100 -37.89 -43.97 15.86
CA GLN A 100 -38.95 -44.40 16.80
C GLN A 100 -38.62 -45.77 17.43
N GLU A 101 -39.13 -45.94 18.67
CA GLU A 101 -39.46 -47.14 19.46
C GLU A 101 -38.99 -48.54 19.03
#